data_AF-W0J9V9-F1
#
_entry.id   AF-W0J9V9-F1
#
_cell.length_a   1.000
_cell.length_b   1.000
_cell.length_c   1.000
_cell.angle_alpha   90.00
_cell.angle_beta   90.00
_cell.angle_gamma   90.00
#
_symmetry.space_group_name_H-M   'P 1'
#
loop_
_entity.id
_entity.type
_entity.pdbx_description
1 polymer ?
#
loop_
_entity_poly.entity_id
_entity_poly.type
_entity_poly.pdbx_seq_one_letter_code
_entity_poly.pdbx_strand_id
1 'polypeptide(L)'
;MKPPVSRLLSFFLSLAVPACLAFAADSPSVTLDASTHRLVYRADEQGNTIPDFSRAGYHGGGVALPVVAVVRTLEPVVVESGSTPPDDGKRIQAALDAVAALPANAEGHRGALLLRRGVYRVADSLHVPGGVVLRGEGSGENESTVIIATGKKRRGLVTVGDLSLGKPAGAIGTTPAHIGSAEIEGTRHRVTDTYVPWSAKTLTLEHTEKLSVGDRVVVLRPGTPEWIAELGMDRIVLTNPDSGRELYQWKPAEYDFPIERFIVAIDAATNRVTLDAPLMIALDVQYGGGWLYRAESRRTAECGVESLRLVSEYRKGQEKKDTEHATVGVTLLAVENAWVRDVVALHFNLGFVVDRTSIFTTIRDSALLDPVSPIKGGYRYGFHQRGQYGLVENCRTRNVRHSFVTNYRARGPNVFLDGVAELSHNDSGPHERFAIGSLYDNIRESLDMIVQDRGDHGTGHGWSGAQQVFWNCEVAGSIIVQKPPTAQNWAIGSIGKYSDGRYPDRPRGVIESPDAHVQPASLYRAQLAERLGAD
;
A
#
# COMPACT_ATOMS: atom_id res chain seq x y z
N MET A 1 80.46 -9.98 -62.63
CA MET A 1 80.54 -10.54 -61.25
C MET A 1 79.53 -9.81 -60.38
N LYS A 2 78.52 -10.53 -59.89
CA LYS A 2 77.49 -10.01 -58.96
C LYS A 2 77.94 -10.26 -57.50
N PRO A 3 77.82 -9.26 -56.60
CA PRO A 3 77.70 -9.47 -55.16
C PRO A 3 76.29 -9.02 -54.66
N PRO A 4 75.88 -9.29 -53.39
CA PRO A 4 74.64 -10.00 -53.12
C PRO A 4 73.46 -9.12 -52.69
N VAL A 5 72.27 -9.71 -52.84
CA VAL A 5 70.97 -9.21 -52.37
C VAL A 5 70.81 -9.52 -50.89
N SER A 6 70.67 -8.47 -50.08
CA SER A 6 70.15 -8.53 -48.71
C SER A 6 68.64 -8.32 -48.75
N ARG A 7 67.85 -9.33 -48.34
CA ARG A 7 66.40 -9.23 -48.15
C ARG A 7 66.14 -8.70 -46.73
N LEU A 8 65.60 -7.49 -46.61
CA LEU A 8 64.94 -7.04 -45.39
C LEU A 8 63.57 -7.74 -45.28
N LEU A 9 63.37 -8.45 -44.17
CA LEU A 9 62.11 -9.05 -43.77
C LEU A 9 61.30 -7.98 -43.01
N SER A 10 60.26 -7.41 -43.63
CA SER A 10 59.34 -6.51 -42.94
C SER A 10 58.36 -7.32 -42.09
N PHE A 11 58.52 -7.23 -40.77
CA PHE A 11 57.56 -7.72 -39.78
C PHE A 11 56.35 -6.77 -39.76
N PHE A 12 55.21 -7.17 -40.33
CA PHE A 12 53.94 -6.49 -40.11
C PHE A 12 53.36 -6.96 -38.78
N LEU A 13 53.46 -6.11 -37.76
CA LEU A 13 52.78 -6.28 -36.48
C LEU A 13 51.30 -5.93 -36.69
N SER A 14 50.45 -6.95 -36.84
CA SER A 14 48.99 -6.78 -36.86
C SER A 14 48.52 -6.41 -35.45
N LEU A 15 48.25 -5.12 -35.20
CA LEU A 15 47.51 -4.67 -34.03
C LEU A 15 46.07 -5.21 -34.14
N ALA A 16 45.76 -6.24 -33.36
CA ALA A 16 44.38 -6.61 -33.08
C ALA A 16 43.81 -5.51 -32.17
N VAL A 17 43.00 -4.62 -32.74
CA VAL A 17 42.17 -3.70 -31.96
C VAL A 17 41.08 -4.55 -31.30
N PRO A 18 41.00 -4.63 -29.97
CA PRO A 18 39.85 -5.23 -29.34
C PRO A 18 38.70 -4.28 -29.61
N ALA A 19 37.70 -4.75 -30.36
CA ALA A 19 36.40 -4.09 -30.42
C ALA A 19 35.88 -4.05 -28.99
N CYS A 20 36.02 -2.89 -28.33
CA CYS A 20 35.20 -2.57 -27.18
C CYS A 20 33.77 -2.63 -27.66
N LEU A 21 33.08 -3.73 -27.33
CA LEU A 21 31.63 -3.71 -27.20
C LEU A 21 31.34 -2.64 -26.16
N ALA A 22 31.00 -1.45 -26.63
CA ALA A 22 30.33 -0.47 -25.80
C ALA A 22 29.09 -1.16 -25.28
N PHE A 23 29.06 -1.45 -23.97
CA PHE A 23 27.81 -1.72 -23.29
C PHE A 23 26.88 -0.56 -23.64
N ALA A 24 25.74 -0.88 -24.26
CA ALA A 24 24.68 0.09 -24.45
C ALA A 24 24.40 0.71 -23.07
N ALA A 25 24.42 2.04 -22.99
CA ALA A 25 23.96 2.74 -21.80
C ALA A 25 22.55 2.21 -21.47
N ASP A 26 22.37 1.68 -20.25
CA ASP A 26 21.13 1.06 -19.78
C ASP A 26 19.94 1.99 -20.03
N SER A 27 19.07 1.64 -20.97
CA SER A 27 17.85 2.42 -21.27
C SER A 27 16.95 2.49 -20.04
N PRO A 28 16.33 3.60 -19.65
CA PRO A 28 15.57 3.71 -18.40
C PRO A 28 14.49 2.63 -18.22
N SER A 29 14.13 2.30 -16.98
CA SER A 29 13.09 1.31 -16.67
C SER A 29 11.72 1.69 -17.22
N VAL A 30 11.42 2.99 -17.25
CA VAL A 30 10.23 3.58 -17.88
C VAL A 30 10.66 4.83 -18.63
N THR A 31 10.20 4.98 -19.87
CA THR A 31 10.34 6.21 -20.66
C THR A 31 8.98 6.63 -21.21
N LEU A 32 8.89 7.88 -21.68
CA LEU A 32 7.77 8.34 -22.50
C LEU A 32 8.17 8.24 -23.97
N ASP A 33 7.36 7.57 -24.78
CA ASP A 33 7.49 7.59 -26.22
C ASP A 33 7.30 9.03 -26.72
N ALA A 34 8.27 9.52 -27.49
CA ALA A 34 8.28 10.91 -27.94
C ALA A 34 7.16 11.25 -28.94
N SER A 35 6.59 10.25 -29.61
CA SER A 35 5.56 10.41 -30.64
C SER A 35 4.15 10.17 -30.12
N THR A 36 3.97 9.20 -29.23
CA THR A 36 2.66 8.83 -28.69
C THR A 36 2.43 9.33 -27.28
N HIS A 37 3.44 9.88 -26.60
CA HIS A 37 3.40 10.26 -25.18
C HIS A 37 2.99 9.12 -24.24
N ARG A 38 3.21 7.86 -24.67
CA ARG A 38 2.86 6.66 -23.92
C ARG A 38 4.04 6.13 -23.13
N LEU A 39 3.78 5.45 -22.03
CA LEU A 39 4.80 4.81 -21.21
C LEU A 39 5.34 3.58 -21.92
N VAL A 40 6.65 3.52 -22.06
CA VAL A 40 7.39 2.36 -22.57
C VAL A 40 8.17 1.75 -21.42
N TYR A 41 7.97 0.46 -21.20
CA TYR A 41 8.55 -0.27 -20.07
C TYR A 41 9.67 -1.18 -20.54
N ARG A 42 10.84 -1.08 -19.90
CA ARG A 42 11.94 -2.03 -20.13
C ARG A 42 11.70 -3.30 -19.34
N ALA A 43 11.59 -4.43 -20.06
CA ALA A 43 11.51 -5.75 -19.46
C ALA A 43 12.91 -6.28 -19.11
N ASP A 44 13.01 -7.03 -18.00
CA ASP A 44 14.17 -7.87 -17.73
C ASP A 44 14.12 -9.18 -18.54
N GLU A 45 15.13 -10.04 -18.36
CA GLU A 45 15.27 -11.31 -19.08
C GLU A 45 14.09 -12.27 -18.90
N GLN A 46 13.34 -12.13 -17.79
CA GLN A 46 12.16 -12.95 -17.48
C GLN A 46 10.85 -12.27 -17.90
N GLY A 47 10.92 -11.10 -18.54
CA GLY A 47 9.76 -10.34 -19.00
C GLY A 47 9.16 -9.42 -17.92
N ASN A 48 9.85 -9.21 -16.81
CA ASN A 48 9.33 -8.34 -15.75
C ASN A 48 9.61 -6.86 -16.00
N THR A 49 8.65 -6.02 -15.64
CA THR A 49 8.74 -4.57 -15.73
C THR A 49 8.30 -3.90 -14.42
N ILE A 50 8.37 -2.57 -14.35
CA ILE A 50 7.68 -1.80 -13.31
C ILE A 50 6.16 -2.06 -13.44
N PRO A 51 5.45 -2.43 -12.36
CA PRO A 51 4.01 -2.68 -12.44
C PRO A 51 3.19 -1.43 -12.76
N ASP A 52 1.99 -1.67 -13.29
CA ASP A 52 0.92 -0.68 -13.43
C ASP A 52 0.14 -0.52 -12.11
N PHE A 53 0.11 0.70 -11.58
CA PHE A 53 -0.58 1.08 -10.34
C PHE A 53 -1.88 1.87 -10.55
N SER A 54 -2.28 2.11 -11.80
CA SER A 54 -3.41 2.99 -12.18
C SER A 54 -4.77 2.57 -11.63
N ARG A 55 -4.90 1.35 -11.11
CA ARG A 55 -6.13 0.84 -10.50
C ARG A 55 -6.26 1.12 -9.00
N ALA A 56 -5.29 1.79 -8.37
CA ALA A 56 -5.41 2.18 -6.97
C ALA A 56 -6.44 3.31 -6.78
N GLY A 57 -7.29 3.17 -5.76
CA GLY A 57 -8.29 4.16 -5.35
C GLY A 57 -9.75 3.68 -5.45
N TYR A 58 -10.66 4.54 -5.02
CA TYR A 58 -12.13 4.38 -5.10
C TYR A 58 -12.57 3.94 -6.51
N HIS A 59 -13.38 2.87 -6.58
CA HIS A 59 -13.78 2.18 -7.83
C HIS A 59 -12.65 1.83 -8.81
N GLY A 60 -11.43 1.63 -8.31
CA GLY A 60 -10.29 1.33 -9.16
C GLY A 60 -9.57 2.56 -9.71
N GLY A 61 -9.68 3.72 -9.06
CA GLY A 61 -8.94 4.94 -9.41
C GLY A 61 -9.45 5.65 -10.66
N GLY A 62 -9.19 6.95 -10.75
CA GLY A 62 -9.70 7.81 -11.83
C GLY A 62 -11.19 8.16 -11.73
N VAL A 63 -11.84 7.79 -10.63
CA VAL A 63 -13.24 8.11 -10.32
C VAL A 63 -13.27 9.14 -9.20
N ALA A 64 -14.06 10.20 -9.38
CA ALA A 64 -14.23 11.22 -8.35
C ALA A 64 -14.96 10.64 -7.13
N LEU A 65 -14.53 11.04 -5.92
CA LEU A 65 -15.26 10.71 -4.70
C LEU A 65 -16.65 11.35 -4.71
N PRO A 66 -17.71 10.61 -4.34
CA PRO A 66 -19.08 11.08 -4.47
C PRO A 66 -19.38 12.23 -3.51
N VAL A 67 -20.48 12.94 -3.79
CA VAL A 67 -21.10 13.90 -2.88
C VAL A 67 -22.42 13.30 -2.40
N VAL A 68 -22.35 12.50 -1.34
CA VAL A 68 -23.54 11.84 -0.78
C VAL A 68 -24.47 12.86 -0.12
N ALA A 69 -25.77 12.79 -0.41
CA ALA A 69 -26.76 13.72 0.12
C ALA A 69 -26.90 13.62 1.65
N VAL A 70 -27.02 14.76 2.32
CA VAL A 70 -27.28 14.82 3.77
C VAL A 70 -28.75 14.50 4.02
N VAL A 71 -29.00 13.44 4.78
CA VAL A 71 -30.37 13.00 5.15
C VAL A 71 -30.64 13.14 6.65
N ARG A 72 -29.58 13.35 7.43
CA ARG A 72 -29.68 13.60 8.88
C ARG A 72 -28.64 14.62 9.29
N THR A 73 -29.04 15.52 10.19
CA THR A 73 -28.15 16.53 10.77
C THR A 73 -28.22 16.47 12.30
N LEU A 74 -27.07 16.60 12.96
CA LEU A 74 -26.99 16.81 14.40
C LEU A 74 -26.29 18.14 14.67
N GLU A 75 -26.86 18.91 15.59
CA GLU A 75 -26.23 20.07 16.19
C GLU A 75 -25.38 19.65 17.41
N PRO A 76 -24.25 20.31 17.68
CA PRO A 76 -23.48 20.07 18.89
C PRO A 76 -24.34 20.40 20.13
N VAL A 77 -24.11 19.69 21.24
CA VAL A 77 -24.82 20.03 22.48
C VAL A 77 -24.28 21.35 23.02
N VAL A 78 -25.15 22.34 23.13
CA VAL A 78 -24.86 23.58 23.85
C VAL A 78 -24.77 23.25 25.34
N VAL A 79 -23.61 23.51 25.93
CA VAL A 79 -23.42 23.40 27.38
C VAL A 79 -23.26 24.77 28.01
N GLU A 80 -23.89 24.93 29.16
CA GLU A 80 -23.65 26.07 30.04
C GLU A 80 -22.20 26.10 30.51
N SER A 81 -21.65 27.30 30.63
CA SER A 81 -20.28 27.52 31.11
C SER A 81 -20.08 26.84 32.47
N GLY A 82 -19.08 25.96 32.57
CA GLY A 82 -18.74 25.23 33.80
C GLY A 82 -19.37 23.84 33.94
N SER A 83 -20.21 23.41 33.01
CA SER A 83 -20.75 22.04 32.98
C SER A 83 -19.89 21.11 32.13
N THR A 84 -19.80 19.84 32.53
CA THR A 84 -19.18 18.79 31.70
C THR A 84 -20.08 18.50 30.49
N PRO A 85 -19.60 18.67 29.25
CA PRO A 85 -20.42 18.34 28.09
C PRO A 85 -20.72 16.84 28.02
N PRO A 86 -21.96 16.46 27.63
CA PRO A 86 -22.37 15.06 27.63
C PRO A 86 -21.58 14.25 26.61
N ASP A 87 -21.65 12.92 26.76
CA ASP A 87 -21.15 11.99 25.75
C ASP A 87 -22.14 11.90 24.57
N ASP A 88 -21.68 12.26 23.38
CA ASP A 88 -22.44 12.22 22.13
C ASP A 88 -22.40 10.86 21.45
N GLY A 89 -21.52 9.94 21.89
CA GLY A 89 -21.26 8.67 21.21
C GLY A 89 -22.52 7.88 20.85
N LYS A 90 -23.42 7.67 21.83
CA LYS A 90 -24.70 6.96 21.60
C LYS A 90 -25.63 7.71 20.65
N ARG A 91 -25.67 9.04 20.74
CA ARG A 91 -26.53 9.90 19.91
C ARG A 91 -26.06 9.90 18.46
N ILE A 92 -24.75 10.00 18.24
CA ILE A 92 -24.14 9.93 16.90
C ILE A 92 -24.33 8.53 16.32
N GLN A 93 -24.06 7.47 17.08
CA GLN A 93 -24.25 6.10 16.60
C GLN A 93 -25.71 5.82 16.22
N ALA A 94 -26.67 6.19 17.06
CA ALA A 94 -28.09 6.02 16.74
C ALA A 94 -28.50 6.78 15.46
N ALA A 95 -27.89 7.93 15.18
CA ALA A 95 -28.12 8.65 13.95
C ALA A 95 -27.47 7.96 12.73
N LEU A 96 -26.27 7.41 12.86
CA LEU A 96 -25.64 6.59 11.82
C LEU A 96 -26.48 5.33 11.52
N ASP A 97 -26.95 4.65 12.55
CA ASP A 97 -27.81 3.45 12.43
C ASP A 97 -29.14 3.79 11.76
N ALA A 98 -29.73 4.95 12.08
CA ALA A 98 -30.96 5.42 11.44
C ALA A 98 -30.75 5.72 9.93
N VAL A 99 -29.60 6.29 9.56
CA VAL A 99 -29.25 6.47 8.13
C VAL A 99 -29.02 5.11 7.46
N ALA A 100 -28.37 4.17 8.15
CA ALA A 100 -28.14 2.82 7.64
C ALA A 100 -29.44 2.02 7.41
N ALA A 101 -30.52 2.37 8.12
CA ALA A 101 -31.84 1.76 7.93
C ALA A 101 -32.60 2.27 6.68
N LEU A 102 -32.16 3.38 6.07
CA LEU A 102 -32.76 3.90 4.84
C LEU A 102 -32.42 3.00 3.64
N PRO A 103 -33.31 2.88 2.63
CA PRO A 103 -32.98 2.17 1.40
C PRO A 103 -31.77 2.82 0.71
N ALA A 104 -30.89 1.99 0.15
CA ALA A 104 -29.80 2.48 -0.68
C ALA A 104 -30.34 2.97 -2.04
N ASN A 105 -29.70 4.00 -2.61
CA ASN A 105 -29.92 4.42 -3.98
C ASN A 105 -29.25 3.44 -4.99
N ALA A 106 -29.32 3.76 -6.27
CA ALA A 106 -28.74 2.92 -7.34
C ALA A 106 -27.21 2.77 -7.21
N GLU A 107 -26.55 3.76 -6.61
CA GLU A 107 -25.11 3.80 -6.37
C GLU A 107 -24.71 3.14 -5.03
N GLY A 108 -25.66 2.60 -4.26
CA GLY A 108 -25.39 1.95 -2.97
C GLY A 108 -25.35 2.87 -1.75
N HIS A 109 -25.56 4.18 -1.92
CA HIS A 109 -25.59 5.17 -0.84
C HIS A 109 -26.96 5.22 -0.16
N ARG A 110 -26.97 5.24 1.18
CA ARG A 110 -28.14 5.43 2.04
C ARG A 110 -28.27 6.87 2.53
N GLY A 111 -27.15 7.60 2.59
CA GLY A 111 -27.10 9.02 2.90
C GLY A 111 -25.94 9.40 3.83
N ALA A 112 -25.79 10.71 4.04
CA ALA A 112 -24.80 11.27 4.96
C ALA A 112 -25.47 11.73 6.26
N LEU A 113 -24.83 11.41 7.38
CA LEU A 113 -25.02 12.09 8.66
C LEU A 113 -24.09 13.30 8.72
N LEU A 114 -24.67 14.50 8.74
CA LEU A 114 -23.93 15.74 8.97
C LEU A 114 -23.88 16.06 10.47
N LEU A 115 -22.69 16.16 11.01
CA LEU A 115 -22.42 16.82 12.28
C LEU A 115 -22.10 18.29 11.99
N ARG A 116 -22.92 19.20 12.50
CA ARG A 116 -22.66 20.63 12.37
C ARG A 116 -21.43 21.03 13.15
N ARG A 117 -20.79 22.11 12.71
CA ARG A 117 -19.63 22.72 13.34
C ARG A 117 -19.80 22.84 14.85
N GLY A 118 -18.77 22.45 15.60
CA GLY A 118 -18.82 22.36 17.06
C GLY A 118 -18.04 21.19 17.59
N VAL A 119 -18.16 20.96 18.89
CA VAL A 119 -17.43 19.92 19.61
C VAL A 119 -18.38 18.81 20.02
N TYR A 120 -18.03 17.58 19.66
CA TYR A 120 -18.72 16.35 20.05
C TYR A 120 -17.78 15.50 20.88
N ARG A 121 -18.26 14.92 21.97
CA ARG A 121 -17.45 14.08 22.87
C ARG A 121 -17.85 12.63 22.72
N VAL A 122 -16.88 11.74 22.54
CA VAL A 122 -17.14 10.31 22.32
C VAL A 122 -16.26 9.46 23.23
N ALA A 123 -16.86 8.83 24.24
CA ALA A 123 -16.17 7.99 25.22
C ALA A 123 -15.88 6.56 24.71
N ASP A 124 -16.60 6.10 23.68
CA ASP A 124 -16.34 4.81 23.02
C ASP A 124 -15.98 5.00 21.53
N SER A 125 -16.42 4.09 20.66
CA SER A 125 -16.09 4.06 19.24
C SER A 125 -17.35 4.33 18.42
N LEU A 126 -17.19 4.90 17.22
CA LEU A 126 -18.24 5.07 16.23
C LEU A 126 -18.05 4.06 15.09
N HIS A 127 -19.15 3.51 14.63
CA HIS A 127 -19.22 2.60 13.50
C HIS A 127 -19.97 3.28 12.34
N VAL A 128 -19.34 3.35 11.18
CA VAL A 128 -19.93 3.87 9.94
C VAL A 128 -20.29 2.66 9.04
N PRO A 129 -21.58 2.32 8.89
CA PRO A 129 -22.02 1.19 8.08
C PRO A 129 -21.88 1.44 6.57
N GLY A 130 -22.03 0.39 5.76
CA GLY A 130 -22.08 0.49 4.30
C GLY A 130 -23.20 1.40 3.80
N GLY A 131 -22.91 2.15 2.74
CA GLY A 131 -23.80 3.16 2.19
C GLY A 131 -23.90 4.46 3.00
N VAL A 132 -23.22 4.56 4.15
CA VAL A 132 -23.32 5.72 5.06
C VAL A 132 -22.06 6.55 5.04
N VAL A 133 -22.25 7.88 5.11
CA VAL A 133 -21.15 8.84 5.28
C VAL A 133 -21.28 9.57 6.60
N LEU A 134 -20.21 9.59 7.40
CA LEU A 134 -20.07 10.50 8.53
C LEU A 134 -19.38 11.78 8.06
N ARG A 135 -20.11 12.90 8.04
CA ARG A 135 -19.62 14.18 7.52
C ARG A 135 -19.62 15.26 8.60
N GLY A 136 -18.56 16.07 8.64
CA GLY A 136 -18.54 17.33 9.37
C GLY A 136 -18.48 18.55 8.45
N GLU A 137 -18.29 19.72 9.05
CA GLU A 137 -18.13 21.03 8.39
C GLU A 137 -16.68 21.54 8.51
N GLY A 138 -15.71 20.69 8.15
CA GLY A 138 -14.28 21.01 8.02
C GLY A 138 -13.40 20.38 9.10
N SER A 139 -12.09 20.32 8.83
CA SER A 139 -11.06 19.68 9.68
C SER A 139 -10.04 20.64 10.33
N GLY A 140 -10.19 21.94 10.07
CA GLY A 140 -9.32 23.00 10.56
C GLY A 140 -9.31 23.17 12.09
N GLU A 141 -8.45 24.05 12.60
CA GLU A 141 -8.35 24.32 14.04
C GLU A 141 -9.50 25.18 14.58
N ASN A 142 -9.99 26.08 13.74
CA ASN A 142 -11.10 26.97 14.03
C ASN A 142 -12.26 26.64 13.11
N GLU A 143 -13.48 26.90 13.59
CA GLU A 143 -14.69 26.77 12.79
C GLU A 143 -14.80 25.41 12.07
N SER A 144 -14.50 24.33 12.80
CA SER A 144 -14.54 22.97 12.28
C SER A 144 -15.47 22.08 13.10
N THR A 145 -15.71 20.87 12.59
CA THR A 145 -16.41 19.83 13.37
C THR A 145 -15.38 18.97 14.07
N VAL A 146 -15.37 19.02 15.40
CA VAL A 146 -14.38 18.34 16.24
C VAL A 146 -15.03 17.18 16.98
N ILE A 147 -14.51 15.97 16.79
CA ILE A 147 -14.85 14.80 17.62
C ILE A 147 -13.68 14.54 18.59
N ILE A 148 -13.94 14.70 19.88
CA ILE A 148 -12.99 14.41 20.95
C ILE A 148 -13.22 12.98 21.42
N ALA A 149 -12.24 12.09 21.19
CA ALA A 149 -12.21 10.77 21.82
C ALA A 149 -11.83 10.93 23.29
N THR A 150 -12.81 10.80 24.18
CA THR A 150 -12.61 11.04 25.61
C THR A 150 -12.16 9.77 26.35
N GLY A 151 -11.62 9.97 27.55
CA GLY A 151 -11.29 8.88 28.46
C GLY A 151 -10.01 8.13 28.11
N LYS A 152 -9.71 7.09 28.90
CA LYS A 152 -8.40 6.42 28.92
C LYS A 152 -8.35 5.06 28.20
N LYS A 153 -9.45 4.67 27.56
CA LYS A 153 -9.60 3.35 26.93
C LYS A 153 -8.84 3.29 25.60
N ARG A 154 -7.96 2.30 25.44
CA ARG A 154 -7.32 1.95 24.17
C ARG A 154 -8.35 1.39 23.19
N ARG A 155 -8.62 2.14 22.11
CA ARG A 155 -9.61 1.83 21.07
C ARG A 155 -9.36 2.64 19.79
N GLY A 156 -10.00 2.26 18.68
CA GLY A 156 -10.16 3.16 17.54
C GLY A 156 -11.34 4.10 17.76
N LEU A 157 -11.29 5.34 17.28
CA LEU A 157 -12.41 6.27 17.39
C LEU A 157 -13.48 5.98 16.33
N VAL A 158 -13.10 5.93 15.05
CA VAL A 158 -14.03 5.66 13.95
C VAL A 158 -13.63 4.39 13.23
N THR A 159 -14.57 3.45 13.08
CA THR A 159 -14.41 2.28 12.22
C THR A 159 -15.45 2.33 11.12
N VAL A 160 -14.99 2.39 9.88
CA VAL A 160 -15.80 2.33 8.67
C VAL A 160 -15.77 0.90 8.16
N GLY A 161 -16.94 0.32 7.94
CA GLY A 161 -17.04 -0.99 7.31
C GLY A 161 -17.82 -2.03 8.08
N ASP A 162 -17.47 -3.30 7.91
CA ASP A 162 -18.17 -4.40 8.56
C ASP A 162 -17.40 -4.91 9.78
N LEU A 163 -18.02 -4.81 10.97
CA LEU A 163 -17.47 -5.30 12.23
C LEU A 163 -17.70 -6.81 12.43
N SER A 164 -18.64 -7.42 11.69
CA SER A 164 -19.10 -8.79 11.86
C SER A 164 -18.18 -9.84 11.23
N LEU A 165 -17.40 -9.45 10.21
CA LEU A 165 -16.45 -10.33 9.52
C LEU A 165 -15.22 -10.71 10.36
N GLY A 166 -15.18 -10.26 11.62
CA GLY A 166 -14.11 -10.54 12.56
C GLY A 166 -12.83 -9.77 12.24
N LYS A 167 -11.95 -9.68 13.24
CA LYS A 167 -10.58 -9.21 13.00
C LYS A 167 -9.83 -10.36 12.32
N PRO A 168 -9.13 -10.14 11.19
CA PRO A 168 -8.16 -11.13 10.71
C PRO A 168 -7.21 -11.47 11.86
N ALA A 169 -6.79 -12.73 11.97
CA ALA A 169 -5.89 -13.19 13.04
C ALA A 169 -4.76 -12.16 13.26
N GLY A 170 -4.76 -11.54 14.44
CA GLY A 170 -3.97 -10.35 14.76
C GLY A 170 -2.50 -10.60 15.08
N ALA A 171 -1.95 -11.75 14.68
CA ALA A 171 -0.57 -12.13 14.90
C ALA A 171 0.03 -12.72 13.62
N ILE A 172 1.34 -12.89 13.62
CA ILE A 172 2.08 -13.62 12.58
C ILE A 172 1.35 -14.97 12.37
N GLY A 173 0.77 -15.16 11.19
CA GLY A 173 -0.23 -16.19 10.92
C GLY A 173 -0.93 -15.99 9.57
N THR A 174 -1.74 -16.96 9.14
CA THR A 174 -2.35 -17.03 7.80
C THR A 174 -3.10 -15.74 7.42
N THR A 175 -3.01 -15.32 6.15
CA THR A 175 -3.90 -14.27 5.61
C THR A 175 -5.24 -14.94 5.30
N PRO A 176 -6.33 -14.61 6.00
CA PRO A 176 -7.62 -15.15 5.65
C PRO A 176 -8.13 -14.46 4.38
N ALA A 177 -7.74 -14.94 3.19
CA ALA A 177 -8.34 -14.52 1.92
C ALA A 177 -9.89 -14.56 2.03
N HIS A 178 -10.37 -15.61 2.71
CA HIS A 178 -11.78 -15.93 2.91
C HIS A 178 -12.60 -14.90 3.71
N ILE A 179 -11.97 -13.97 4.43
CA ILE A 179 -12.72 -12.95 5.19
C ILE A 179 -13.22 -11.84 4.26
N GLY A 180 -12.39 -11.41 3.30
CA GLY A 180 -12.76 -10.37 2.34
C GLY A 180 -13.42 -10.95 1.09
N SER A 181 -12.80 -11.98 0.50
CA SER A 181 -13.23 -12.58 -0.76
C SER A 181 -13.36 -14.10 -0.61
N ALA A 182 -14.59 -14.59 -0.71
CA ALA A 182 -14.90 -16.00 -0.55
C ALA A 182 -14.79 -16.73 -1.89
N GLU A 183 -13.97 -17.78 -1.93
CA GLU A 183 -13.88 -18.65 -3.10
C GLU A 183 -15.21 -19.31 -3.43
N ILE A 184 -15.55 -19.32 -4.71
CA ILE A 184 -16.68 -20.08 -5.25
C ILE A 184 -16.20 -21.50 -5.54
N GLU A 185 -16.80 -22.48 -4.85
CA GLU A 185 -16.41 -23.89 -4.96
C GLU A 185 -16.47 -24.41 -6.41
N GLY A 186 -15.46 -25.21 -6.78
CA GLY A 186 -15.39 -25.84 -8.10
C GLY A 186 -15.08 -24.89 -9.26
N THR A 187 -14.54 -23.69 -8.97
CA THR A 187 -14.07 -22.70 -9.98
C THR A 187 -12.54 -22.54 -9.99
N ARG A 188 -11.82 -23.35 -9.20
CA ARG A 188 -10.37 -23.28 -9.06
C ARG A 188 -9.67 -24.02 -10.19
N HIS A 189 -8.79 -23.29 -10.89
CA HIS A 189 -8.03 -23.74 -12.04
C HIS A 189 -6.54 -23.48 -11.84
N ARG A 190 -5.70 -24.43 -12.21
CA ARG A 190 -4.24 -24.28 -12.13
C ARG A 190 -3.71 -23.37 -13.24
N VAL A 191 -2.73 -22.53 -12.91
CA VAL A 191 -1.93 -21.79 -13.89
C VAL A 191 -0.89 -22.72 -14.51
N THR A 192 -0.81 -22.77 -15.83
CA THR A 192 0.07 -23.70 -16.58
C THR A 192 1.36 -23.06 -17.09
N ASP A 193 1.47 -21.73 -17.07
CA ASP A 193 2.71 -21.05 -17.42
C ASP A 193 3.84 -21.50 -16.46
N THR A 194 5.04 -21.70 -17.00
CA THR A 194 6.22 -22.00 -16.18
C THR A 194 6.62 -20.78 -15.34
N TYR A 195 6.46 -19.59 -15.91
CA TYR A 195 6.72 -18.31 -15.28
C TYR A 195 5.71 -17.26 -15.77
N VAL A 196 5.10 -16.53 -14.84
CA VAL A 196 4.27 -15.35 -15.12
C VAL A 196 4.94 -14.13 -14.48
N PRO A 197 5.34 -13.12 -15.28
CA PRO A 197 5.99 -11.91 -14.74
C PRO A 197 5.13 -11.19 -13.70
N TRP A 198 5.75 -10.55 -12.70
CA TRP A 198 5.01 -9.81 -11.67
C TRP A 198 4.21 -8.62 -12.23
N SER A 199 4.63 -8.09 -13.37
CA SER A 199 3.93 -7.02 -14.10
C SER A 199 2.93 -7.53 -15.14
N ALA A 200 2.76 -8.84 -15.30
CA ALA A 200 1.87 -9.39 -16.31
C ALA A 200 0.39 -9.25 -15.91
N LYS A 201 -0.44 -8.95 -16.92
CA LYS A 201 -1.92 -8.94 -16.82
C LYS A 201 -2.54 -10.19 -17.42
N THR A 202 -1.74 -11.15 -17.91
CA THR A 202 -2.25 -12.34 -18.58
C THR A 202 -1.60 -13.59 -18.02
N LEU A 203 -2.37 -14.66 -17.92
CA LEU A 203 -1.92 -15.98 -17.53
C LEU A 203 -2.72 -17.04 -18.29
N THR A 204 -2.16 -18.24 -18.37
CA THR A 204 -2.71 -19.41 -19.04
C THR A 204 -3.17 -20.42 -17.99
N LEU A 205 -4.40 -20.90 -18.14
CA LEU A 205 -5.00 -21.89 -17.24
C LEU A 205 -5.05 -23.27 -17.88
N GLU A 206 -5.22 -24.30 -17.05
CA GLU A 206 -5.49 -25.65 -17.54
C GLU A 206 -6.82 -25.75 -18.31
N HIS A 207 -7.82 -24.97 -17.91
CA HIS A 207 -9.07 -24.74 -18.63
C HIS A 207 -9.74 -23.45 -18.11
N THR A 208 -10.70 -22.93 -18.87
CA THR A 208 -11.42 -21.66 -18.58
C THR A 208 -12.90 -21.86 -18.27
N GLU A 209 -13.32 -23.11 -18.05
CA GLU A 209 -14.71 -23.44 -17.73
C GLU A 209 -15.19 -22.71 -16.46
N LYS A 210 -16.47 -22.32 -16.45
CA LYS A 210 -17.12 -21.58 -15.35
C LYS A 210 -16.51 -20.21 -15.05
N LEU A 211 -15.66 -19.68 -15.93
CA LEU A 211 -15.20 -18.29 -15.91
C LEU A 211 -15.96 -17.46 -16.94
N SER A 212 -16.08 -16.17 -16.68
CA SER A 212 -16.71 -15.19 -17.56
C SER A 212 -16.00 -13.84 -17.44
N VAL A 213 -16.02 -13.07 -18.52
CA VAL A 213 -15.56 -11.67 -18.48
C VAL A 213 -16.42 -10.90 -17.47
N GLY A 214 -15.77 -10.11 -16.63
CA GLY A 214 -16.39 -9.40 -15.50
C GLY A 214 -16.33 -10.15 -14.17
N ASP A 215 -15.97 -11.44 -14.16
CA ASP A 215 -15.82 -12.19 -12.91
C ASP A 215 -14.77 -11.55 -12.00
N ARG A 216 -15.11 -11.42 -10.73
CA ARG A 216 -14.13 -11.24 -9.66
C ARG A 216 -13.43 -12.58 -9.42
N VAL A 217 -12.11 -12.53 -9.41
CA VAL A 217 -11.25 -13.71 -9.21
C VAL A 217 -10.16 -13.43 -8.21
N VAL A 218 -9.62 -14.49 -7.64
CA VAL A 218 -8.37 -14.46 -6.88
C VAL A 218 -7.33 -15.27 -7.62
N VAL A 219 -6.17 -14.67 -7.85
CA VAL A 219 -4.95 -15.38 -8.24
C VAL A 219 -4.19 -15.73 -6.97
N LEU A 220 -4.15 -17.00 -6.61
CA LEU A 220 -3.45 -17.49 -5.43
C LEU A 220 -2.02 -17.89 -5.79
N ARG A 221 -1.05 -17.16 -5.24
CA ARG A 221 0.35 -17.53 -5.25
C ARG A 221 0.69 -18.25 -3.94
N PRO A 222 1.07 -19.54 -3.95
CA PRO A 222 1.35 -20.30 -2.73
C PRO A 222 2.68 -19.89 -2.10
N GLY A 223 2.77 -19.92 -0.76
CA GLY A 223 4.03 -19.85 -0.04
C GLY A 223 4.62 -21.25 0.16
N THR A 224 5.77 -21.54 -0.47
CA THR A 224 6.42 -22.87 -0.39
C THR A 224 7.71 -22.83 0.42
N PRO A 225 8.15 -23.97 1.00
CA PRO A 225 9.45 -24.08 1.66
C PRO A 225 10.61 -23.60 0.80
N GLU A 226 10.62 -23.98 -0.49
CA GLU A 226 11.67 -23.63 -1.45
C GLU A 226 11.76 -22.13 -1.64
N TRP A 227 10.62 -21.45 -1.71
CA TRP A 227 10.61 -20.00 -1.87
C TRP A 227 11.05 -19.25 -0.61
N ILE A 228 10.60 -19.68 0.57
CA ILE A 228 11.04 -19.06 1.82
C ILE A 228 12.55 -19.28 2.04
N ALA A 229 13.05 -20.46 1.67
CA ALA A 229 14.47 -20.78 1.69
C ALA A 229 15.27 -19.94 0.69
N GLU A 230 14.75 -19.70 -0.52
CA GLU A 230 15.37 -18.81 -1.51
C GLU A 230 15.51 -17.38 -0.95
N LEU A 231 14.46 -16.88 -0.30
CA LEU A 231 14.49 -15.56 0.35
C LEU A 231 15.45 -15.51 1.55
N GLY A 232 15.84 -16.66 2.11
CA GLY A 232 16.64 -16.76 3.33
C GLY A 232 15.87 -16.44 4.61
N MET A 233 14.54 -16.43 4.55
CA MET A 233 13.68 -15.96 5.64
C MET A 233 13.27 -17.08 6.61
N ASP A 234 13.69 -18.31 6.33
CA ASP A 234 13.67 -19.46 7.25
C ASP A 234 14.89 -19.50 8.19
N ARG A 235 15.88 -18.62 7.97
CA ARG A 235 17.18 -18.60 8.67
C ARG A 235 17.67 -17.19 9.00
N ILE A 236 16.77 -16.30 9.36
CA ILE A 236 17.10 -14.96 9.86
C ILE A 236 17.98 -15.09 11.12
N VAL A 237 19.13 -14.43 11.11
CA VAL A 237 20.13 -14.48 12.19
C VAL A 237 19.98 -13.26 13.11
N LEU A 238 20.08 -13.49 14.42
CA LEU A 238 20.17 -12.41 15.41
C LEU A 238 21.49 -11.64 15.25
N THR A 239 21.38 -10.32 15.23
CA THR A 239 22.56 -9.44 15.26
C THR A 239 23.25 -9.50 16.63
N ASN A 240 22.50 -9.79 17.69
CA ASN A 240 23.03 -10.07 19.03
C ASN A 240 22.53 -11.45 19.52
N PRO A 241 23.31 -12.52 19.31
CA PRO A 241 22.97 -13.88 19.74
C PRO A 241 22.73 -14.01 21.26
N ASP A 242 23.43 -13.21 22.07
CA ASP A 242 23.34 -13.27 23.54
C ASP A 242 22.10 -12.55 24.10
N SER A 243 21.27 -11.96 23.24
CA SER A 243 20.06 -11.24 23.66
C SER A 243 18.97 -12.15 24.26
N GLY A 244 19.08 -13.47 24.10
CA GLY A 244 18.08 -14.45 24.53
C GLY A 244 16.73 -14.33 23.79
N ARG A 245 16.64 -13.50 22.74
CA ARG A 245 15.44 -13.36 21.91
C ARG A 245 15.34 -14.54 20.94
N GLU A 246 14.15 -15.12 20.83
CA GLU A 246 13.82 -16.05 19.76
C GLU A 246 13.26 -15.29 18.55
N LEU A 247 13.72 -15.62 17.34
CA LEU A 247 13.22 -15.03 16.10
C LEU A 247 12.16 -15.92 15.47
N TYR A 248 11.11 -15.28 14.98
CA TYR A 248 10.10 -15.91 14.17
C TYR A 248 10.59 -16.03 12.73
N GLN A 249 11.07 -17.23 12.39
CA GLN A 249 11.36 -17.60 11.00
C GLN A 249 10.07 -17.70 10.20
N TRP A 250 10.11 -17.25 8.95
CA TRP A 250 8.93 -17.23 8.09
C TRP A 250 8.48 -18.65 7.80
N LYS A 251 7.18 -18.92 7.96
CA LYS A 251 6.60 -20.24 7.68
C LYS A 251 5.91 -20.22 6.33
N PRO A 252 6.18 -21.17 5.42
CA PRO A 252 5.59 -21.19 4.07
C PRO A 252 4.08 -20.96 4.02
N ALA A 253 3.31 -21.69 4.83
CA ALA A 253 1.84 -21.60 4.88
C ALA A 253 1.30 -20.21 5.30
N GLU A 254 2.16 -19.32 5.80
CA GLU A 254 1.79 -17.94 6.15
C GLU A 254 2.03 -16.96 5.00
N TYR A 255 2.66 -17.38 3.91
CA TYR A 255 3.01 -16.50 2.79
C TYR A 255 2.32 -16.91 1.48
N ASP A 256 1.09 -17.39 1.61
CA ASP A 256 0.14 -17.39 0.50
C ASP A 256 -0.29 -15.94 0.20
N PHE A 257 -0.24 -15.57 -1.08
CA PHE A 257 -0.71 -14.29 -1.58
C PHE A 257 -1.98 -14.49 -2.42
N PRO A 258 -3.17 -14.27 -1.83
CA PRO A 258 -4.42 -14.22 -2.57
C PRO A 258 -4.56 -12.85 -3.24
N ILE A 259 -4.39 -12.75 -4.55
CA ILE A 259 -4.35 -11.49 -5.28
C ILE A 259 -5.69 -11.27 -5.99
N GLU A 260 -6.47 -10.27 -5.57
CA GLU A 260 -7.83 -10.05 -6.09
C GLU A 260 -7.81 -9.30 -7.43
N ARG A 261 -8.47 -9.81 -8.46
CA ARG A 261 -8.47 -9.27 -9.83
C ARG A 261 -9.87 -9.40 -10.44
N PHE A 262 -10.05 -8.82 -11.62
CA PHE A 262 -11.22 -9.02 -12.47
C PHE A 262 -10.79 -9.55 -13.84
N ILE A 263 -11.57 -10.48 -14.40
CA ILE A 263 -11.35 -10.95 -15.77
C ILE A 263 -11.86 -9.89 -16.74
N VAL A 264 -11.02 -9.45 -17.67
CA VAL A 264 -11.39 -8.50 -18.75
C VAL A 264 -11.44 -9.15 -20.13
N ALA A 265 -10.77 -10.29 -20.32
CA ALA A 265 -10.88 -11.09 -21.55
C ALA A 265 -10.56 -12.56 -21.28
N ILE A 266 -11.16 -13.45 -22.06
CA ILE A 266 -10.88 -14.89 -22.08
C ILE A 266 -10.67 -15.31 -23.54
N ASP A 267 -9.54 -15.93 -23.83
CA ASP A 267 -9.31 -16.69 -25.06
C ASP A 267 -9.41 -18.18 -24.73
N ALA A 268 -10.57 -18.76 -25.04
CA ALA A 268 -10.85 -20.17 -24.77
C ALA A 268 -10.04 -21.12 -25.67
N ALA A 269 -9.54 -20.67 -26.83
CA ALA A 269 -8.74 -21.53 -27.70
C ALA A 269 -7.33 -21.78 -27.13
N THR A 270 -6.84 -20.84 -26.33
CA THR A 270 -5.51 -20.90 -25.69
C THR A 270 -5.58 -21.04 -24.17
N ASN A 271 -6.78 -21.10 -23.59
CA ASN A 271 -7.04 -21.01 -22.14
C ASN A 271 -6.41 -19.77 -21.46
N ARG A 272 -6.20 -18.69 -22.22
CA ARG A 272 -5.56 -17.48 -21.72
C ARG A 272 -6.59 -16.53 -21.14
N VAL A 273 -6.33 -16.03 -19.94
CA VAL A 273 -7.16 -15.05 -19.25
C VAL A 273 -6.39 -13.74 -19.15
N THR A 274 -7.07 -12.62 -19.42
CA THR A 274 -6.57 -11.27 -19.18
C THR A 274 -7.25 -10.65 -17.98
N LEU A 275 -6.46 -10.05 -17.10
CA LEU A 275 -6.84 -9.45 -15.83
C LEU A 275 -6.85 -7.92 -15.94
N ASP A 276 -7.60 -7.27 -15.05
CA ASP A 276 -7.72 -5.81 -14.97
C ASP A 276 -6.41 -5.10 -14.54
N ALA A 277 -5.56 -5.78 -13.77
CA ALA A 277 -4.31 -5.24 -13.21
C ALA A 277 -3.21 -6.31 -13.12
N PRO A 278 -1.92 -5.92 -13.04
CA PRO A 278 -0.80 -6.86 -13.00
C PRO A 278 -0.73 -7.61 -11.67
N LEU A 279 -0.06 -8.77 -11.60
CA LEU A 279 -0.07 -9.64 -10.40
C LEU A 279 0.64 -9.08 -9.16
N MET A 280 1.60 -8.15 -9.32
CA MET A 280 2.46 -7.59 -8.26
C MET A 280 3.46 -8.57 -7.61
N ILE A 281 3.43 -9.83 -8.00
CA ILE A 281 4.39 -10.88 -7.63
C ILE A 281 4.40 -11.91 -8.77
N ALA A 282 5.55 -12.51 -9.05
CA ALA A 282 5.64 -13.51 -10.11
C ALA A 282 5.02 -14.83 -9.67
N LEU A 283 4.45 -15.55 -10.63
CA LEU A 283 4.13 -16.98 -10.47
C LEU A 283 5.26 -17.76 -11.11
N ASP A 284 5.83 -18.71 -10.38
CA ASP A 284 6.93 -19.53 -10.87
C ASP A 284 6.66 -20.97 -10.46
N VAL A 285 6.67 -21.88 -11.43
CA VAL A 285 6.39 -23.31 -11.19
C VAL A 285 7.34 -23.92 -10.17
N GLN A 286 8.59 -23.43 -10.07
CA GLN A 286 9.56 -23.91 -9.08
C GLN A 286 9.14 -23.61 -7.63
N TYR A 287 8.28 -22.59 -7.45
CA TYR A 287 7.71 -22.18 -6.17
C TYR A 287 6.21 -22.48 -6.10
N GLY A 288 5.75 -23.54 -6.80
CA GLY A 288 4.37 -24.02 -6.76
C GLY A 288 3.43 -23.43 -7.82
N GLY A 289 3.90 -22.49 -8.65
CA GLY A 289 3.11 -21.86 -9.70
C GLY A 289 2.01 -20.96 -9.13
N GLY A 290 0.77 -21.19 -9.55
CA GLY A 290 -0.39 -20.47 -9.03
C GLY A 290 -1.72 -21.09 -9.40
N TRP A 291 -2.78 -20.53 -8.83
CA TRP A 291 -4.17 -20.91 -9.08
C TRP A 291 -5.01 -19.68 -9.35
N LEU A 292 -6.08 -19.83 -10.11
CA LEU A 292 -7.13 -18.82 -10.25
C LEU A 292 -8.46 -19.43 -9.86
N TYR A 293 -9.27 -18.71 -9.08
CA TYR A 293 -10.65 -19.10 -8.77
C TYR A 293 -11.57 -17.89 -8.72
N ARG A 294 -12.86 -18.08 -8.97
CA ARG A 294 -13.86 -17.02 -8.80
C ARG A 294 -14.07 -16.76 -7.31
N ALA A 295 -14.33 -15.50 -6.98
CA ALA A 295 -14.58 -15.10 -5.60
C ALA A 295 -15.70 -14.06 -5.51
N GLU A 296 -16.41 -14.08 -4.39
CA GLU A 296 -17.44 -13.09 -4.05
C GLU A 296 -16.94 -12.16 -2.95
N SER A 297 -17.21 -10.86 -3.08
CA SER A 297 -16.94 -9.90 -2.00
C SER A 297 -17.91 -10.12 -0.86
N ARG A 298 -17.40 -10.18 0.37
CA ARG A 298 -18.23 -10.12 1.59
C ARG A 298 -18.25 -8.73 2.22
N ARG A 299 -17.54 -7.79 1.62
CA ARG A 299 -17.30 -6.46 2.18
C ARG A 299 -18.58 -5.63 2.14
N THR A 300 -18.69 -4.71 3.10
CA THR A 300 -19.61 -3.59 2.94
C THR A 300 -18.98 -2.58 1.96
N ALA A 301 -19.81 -1.75 1.33
CA ALA A 301 -19.32 -0.81 0.33
C ALA A 301 -19.91 0.58 0.47
N GLU A 302 -19.37 1.53 -0.31
CA GLU A 302 -19.97 2.84 -0.55
C GLU A 302 -20.16 3.69 0.72
N CYS A 303 -19.11 3.72 1.56
CA CYS A 303 -19.13 4.41 2.85
C CYS A 303 -17.88 5.26 3.07
N GLY A 304 -17.99 6.30 3.90
CA GLY A 304 -16.87 7.21 4.09
C GLY A 304 -16.95 8.13 5.30
N VAL A 305 -15.83 8.83 5.53
CA VAL A 305 -15.67 9.82 6.61
C VAL A 305 -15.10 11.09 6.00
N GLU A 306 -15.74 12.23 6.26
CA GLU A 306 -15.42 13.48 5.58
C GLU A 306 -15.42 14.70 6.49
N SER A 307 -14.47 15.60 6.27
CA SER A 307 -14.50 16.98 6.80
C SER A 307 -14.60 17.06 8.32
N LEU A 308 -13.67 16.40 9.01
CA LEU A 308 -13.67 16.25 10.48
C LEU A 308 -12.28 16.46 11.08
N ARG A 309 -12.25 17.06 12.27
CA ARG A 309 -11.09 17.01 13.16
C ARG A 309 -11.34 15.99 14.27
N LEU A 310 -10.54 14.94 14.33
CA LEU A 310 -10.55 13.95 15.39
C LEU A 310 -9.44 14.28 16.39
N VAL A 311 -9.74 14.26 17.68
CA VAL A 311 -8.75 14.53 18.74
C VAL A 311 -8.80 13.44 19.80
N SER A 312 -7.68 12.78 20.09
CA SER A 312 -7.57 11.95 21.29
C SER A 312 -7.27 12.81 22.51
N GLU A 313 -8.08 12.70 23.57
CA GLU A 313 -7.64 13.13 24.91
C GLU A 313 -6.46 12.27 25.36
N TYR A 314 -5.59 12.82 26.19
CA TYR A 314 -4.44 12.13 26.76
C TYR A 314 -4.02 12.82 28.06
N ARG A 315 -3.18 12.17 28.86
CA ARG A 315 -2.60 12.74 30.08
C ARG A 315 -1.56 13.81 29.73
N LYS A 316 -1.88 15.08 30.01
CA LYS A 316 -0.96 16.21 29.80
C LYS A 316 0.41 16.00 30.44
N GLY A 317 1.48 16.38 29.73
CA GLY A 317 2.86 16.14 30.14
C GLY A 317 3.37 14.71 29.89
N GLN A 318 2.59 13.86 29.21
CA GLN A 318 2.96 12.50 28.83
C GLN A 318 2.93 12.28 27.30
N GLU A 319 3.20 13.32 26.52
CA GLU A 319 3.13 13.31 25.04
C GLU A 319 3.97 12.19 24.40
N LYS A 320 5.06 11.77 25.05
CA LYS A 320 5.97 10.72 24.58
C LYS A 320 5.82 9.39 25.34
N LYS A 321 4.79 9.23 26.18
CA LYS A 321 4.68 8.10 27.12
C LYS A 321 3.27 7.56 27.31
N ASP A 322 2.24 8.38 27.17
CA ASP A 322 0.87 7.94 27.40
C ASP A 322 0.44 6.92 26.34
N THR A 323 -0.14 5.83 26.81
CA THR A 323 -0.69 4.76 25.97
C THR A 323 -2.14 4.46 26.32
N GLU A 324 -2.68 5.12 27.34
CA GLU A 324 -4.00 4.90 27.90
C GLU A 324 -4.95 5.97 27.36
N HIS A 325 -5.18 5.94 26.05
CA HIS A 325 -6.11 6.80 25.31
C HIS A 325 -6.52 6.17 23.97
N ALA A 326 -7.36 6.85 23.19
CA ALA A 326 -7.75 6.38 21.88
C ALA A 326 -6.52 6.25 20.96
N THR A 327 -6.34 5.06 20.40
CA THR A 327 -5.11 4.66 19.71
C THR A 327 -5.19 4.82 18.20
N VAL A 328 -6.36 4.77 17.58
CA VAL A 328 -6.53 4.90 16.12
C VAL A 328 -7.58 5.96 15.81
N GLY A 329 -7.31 6.87 14.89
CA GLY A 329 -8.29 7.85 14.41
C GLY A 329 -9.40 7.19 13.60
N VAL A 330 -9.04 6.70 12.39
CA VAL A 330 -9.97 6.04 11.46
C VAL A 330 -9.44 4.67 11.04
N THR A 331 -10.30 3.65 11.07
CA THR A 331 -10.01 2.33 10.51
C THR A 331 -11.00 2.01 9.39
N LEU A 332 -10.51 1.63 8.21
CA LEU A 332 -11.28 1.03 7.12
C LEU A 332 -11.15 -0.49 7.19
N LEU A 333 -12.22 -1.18 7.59
CA LEU A 333 -12.20 -2.63 7.87
C LEU A 333 -13.26 -3.37 7.03
N ALA A 334 -12.82 -4.32 6.22
CA ALA A 334 -13.70 -5.12 5.37
C ALA A 334 -14.64 -4.26 4.50
N VAL A 335 -14.04 -3.24 3.87
CA VAL A 335 -14.73 -2.30 2.98
C VAL A 335 -14.28 -2.44 1.54
N GLU A 336 -15.20 -2.16 0.63
CA GLU A 336 -14.95 -1.97 -0.79
C GLU A 336 -15.45 -0.58 -1.22
N ASN A 337 -14.73 0.13 -2.07
CA ASN A 337 -15.13 1.48 -2.52
C ASN A 337 -15.44 2.41 -1.33
N ALA A 338 -14.46 2.60 -0.46
CA ALA A 338 -14.60 3.42 0.74
C ALA A 338 -13.59 4.56 0.75
N TRP A 339 -13.92 5.65 1.43
CA TRP A 339 -13.07 6.83 1.41
C TRP A 339 -12.97 7.58 2.73
N VAL A 340 -11.87 8.31 2.86
CA VAL A 340 -11.64 9.33 3.88
C VAL A 340 -11.16 10.59 3.17
N ARG A 341 -11.82 11.73 3.40
CA ARG A 341 -11.48 13.00 2.75
C ARG A 341 -11.52 14.14 3.75
N ASP A 342 -10.51 15.01 3.75
CA ASP A 342 -10.49 16.19 4.63
C ASP A 342 -10.64 15.79 6.11
N VAL A 343 -9.77 14.90 6.60
CA VAL A 343 -9.78 14.47 8.00
C VAL A 343 -8.43 14.70 8.67
N VAL A 344 -8.45 15.40 9.81
CA VAL A 344 -7.27 15.57 10.66
C VAL A 344 -7.41 14.71 11.90
N ALA A 345 -6.51 13.75 12.09
CA ALA A 345 -6.35 13.00 13.32
C ALA A 345 -5.23 13.63 14.18
N LEU A 346 -5.56 14.04 15.40
CA LEU A 346 -4.62 14.68 16.33
C LEU A 346 -4.43 13.83 17.60
N HIS A 347 -3.17 13.66 18.01
CA HIS A 347 -2.77 12.92 19.23
C HIS A 347 -3.03 11.42 19.25
N PHE A 348 -3.63 10.83 18.21
CA PHE A 348 -3.78 9.37 18.13
C PHE A 348 -2.44 8.68 17.92
N ASN A 349 -2.28 7.48 18.48
CA ASN A 349 -1.08 6.68 18.24
C ASN A 349 -0.95 6.25 16.76
N LEU A 350 -2.06 5.96 16.09
CA LEU A 350 -2.16 5.68 14.66
C LEU A 350 -3.22 6.59 14.05
N GLY A 351 -2.97 7.13 12.87
CA GLY A 351 -3.90 8.02 12.19
C GLY A 351 -4.98 7.23 11.47
N PHE A 352 -4.56 6.63 10.35
CA PHE A 352 -5.45 5.95 9.42
C PHE A 352 -4.95 4.54 9.17
N VAL A 353 -5.82 3.56 9.37
CA VAL A 353 -5.54 2.15 9.13
C VAL A 353 -6.50 1.62 8.08
N VAL A 354 -5.95 1.11 6.99
CA VAL A 354 -6.73 0.34 6.01
C VAL A 354 -6.38 -1.12 6.21
N ASP A 355 -7.36 -1.91 6.63
CA ASP A 355 -7.14 -3.32 6.97
C ASP A 355 -6.97 -4.20 5.72
N ARG A 356 -6.42 -5.41 5.91
CA ARG A 356 -6.08 -6.38 4.85
C ARG A 356 -7.27 -6.80 4.02
N THR A 357 -8.44 -6.79 4.64
CA THR A 357 -9.71 -7.16 4.03
C THR A 357 -10.30 -6.03 3.20
N SER A 358 -9.73 -4.84 3.19
CA SER A 358 -10.28 -3.69 2.47
C SER A 358 -9.68 -3.56 1.06
N ILE A 359 -10.51 -3.13 0.10
CA ILE A 359 -10.14 -2.99 -1.31
C ILE A 359 -10.73 -1.70 -1.92
N PHE A 360 -10.04 -1.10 -2.91
CA PHE A 360 -10.49 0.13 -3.59
C PHE A 360 -10.79 1.27 -2.61
N THR A 361 -9.80 1.60 -1.78
CA THR A 361 -9.93 2.66 -0.78
C THR A 361 -9.18 3.93 -1.20
N THR A 362 -9.73 5.09 -0.89
CA THR A 362 -9.04 6.38 -1.07
C THR A 362 -9.01 7.15 0.23
N ILE A 363 -7.82 7.53 0.68
CA ILE A 363 -7.62 8.52 1.74
C ILE A 363 -7.00 9.73 1.09
N ARG A 364 -7.63 10.90 1.19
CA ARG A 364 -7.06 12.11 0.61
C ARG A 364 -7.27 13.35 1.46
N ASP A 365 -6.43 14.36 1.22
CA ASP A 365 -6.53 15.67 1.86
C ASP A 365 -6.55 15.55 3.40
N SER A 366 -5.82 14.59 3.97
CA SER A 366 -5.95 14.17 5.37
C SER A 366 -4.60 14.20 6.09
N ALA A 367 -4.62 14.29 7.43
CA ALA A 367 -3.39 14.38 8.20
C ALA A 367 -3.41 13.64 9.54
N LEU A 368 -2.26 13.05 9.92
CA LEU A 368 -1.97 12.66 11.31
C LEU A 368 -0.98 13.64 11.92
N LEU A 369 -1.36 14.30 12.99
CA LEU A 369 -0.54 15.31 13.65
C LEU A 369 -0.24 14.93 15.10
N ASP A 370 1.03 15.03 15.47
CA ASP A 370 1.55 14.98 16.85
C ASP A 370 1.02 13.79 17.66
N PRO A 371 1.25 12.54 17.22
CA PRO A 371 0.77 11.37 17.92
C PRO A 371 1.31 11.32 19.36
N VAL A 372 0.44 10.95 20.30
CA VAL A 372 0.83 10.72 21.70
C VAL A 372 1.03 9.22 21.90
N SER A 373 2.25 8.86 22.30
CA SER A 373 2.71 7.49 22.60
C SER A 373 4.24 7.42 22.72
N PRO A 374 4.82 6.32 23.22
CA PRO A 374 6.24 6.05 23.09
C PRO A 374 6.75 6.10 21.63
N ILE A 375 7.93 6.66 21.42
CA ILE A 375 8.62 6.62 20.11
C ILE A 375 9.39 5.29 20.01
N LYS A 376 8.66 4.18 19.86
CA LYS A 376 9.23 2.83 19.64
C LYS A 376 8.31 1.96 18.78
N GLY A 377 8.75 0.75 18.45
CA GLY A 377 7.97 -0.22 17.67
C GLY A 377 6.55 -0.43 18.23
N GLY A 378 5.57 -0.55 17.33
CA GLY A 378 4.14 -0.67 17.68
C GLY A 378 3.40 0.66 17.89
N TYR A 379 4.10 1.80 17.75
CA TYR A 379 3.53 3.13 17.94
C TYR A 379 3.88 4.10 16.80
N ARG A 380 3.02 5.12 16.60
CA ARG A 380 3.17 6.30 15.72
C ARG A 380 3.17 6.01 14.22
N TYR A 381 2.11 5.38 13.71
CA TYR A 381 1.94 5.09 12.27
C TYR A 381 0.92 6.06 11.65
N GLY A 382 1.32 6.76 10.59
CA GLY A 382 0.51 7.73 9.84
C GLY A 382 -0.60 7.08 9.03
N PHE A 383 -0.27 6.75 7.79
CA PHE A 383 -1.14 6.09 6.81
C PHE A 383 -0.69 4.64 6.65
N HIS A 384 -1.39 3.77 7.37
CA HIS A 384 -1.04 2.37 7.52
C HIS A 384 -1.89 1.50 6.58
N GLN A 385 -1.33 1.20 5.40
CA GLN A 385 -2.01 0.47 4.34
C GLN A 385 -1.72 -1.03 4.37
N ARG A 386 -2.74 -1.85 4.61
CA ARG A 386 -2.64 -3.32 4.62
C ARG A 386 -3.53 -3.97 3.55
N GLY A 387 -4.48 -3.23 3.02
CA GLY A 387 -5.42 -3.66 1.98
C GLY A 387 -4.80 -3.69 0.59
N GLN A 388 -5.67 -3.73 -0.43
CA GLN A 388 -5.30 -3.79 -1.84
C GLN A 388 -6.00 -2.67 -2.64
N TYR A 389 -5.37 -2.17 -3.70
CA TYR A 389 -5.87 -1.04 -4.51
C TYR A 389 -6.15 0.23 -3.69
N GLY A 390 -5.36 0.50 -2.65
CA GLY A 390 -5.52 1.74 -1.88
C GLY A 390 -4.73 2.90 -2.46
N LEU A 391 -5.34 4.07 -2.44
CA LEU A 391 -4.73 5.36 -2.78
C LEU A 391 -4.70 6.24 -1.53
N VAL A 392 -3.52 6.76 -1.18
CA VAL A 392 -3.32 7.80 -0.17
C VAL A 392 -2.76 9.03 -0.88
N GLU A 393 -3.57 10.06 -1.10
CA GLU A 393 -3.24 11.21 -1.94
C GLU A 393 -3.24 12.52 -1.16
N ASN A 394 -2.27 13.40 -1.39
CA ASN A 394 -2.22 14.75 -0.81
C ASN A 394 -2.40 14.74 0.72
N CYS A 395 -1.62 13.87 1.37
CA CYS A 395 -1.76 13.59 2.80
C CYS A 395 -0.50 14.02 3.57
N ARG A 396 -0.67 14.38 4.85
CA ARG A 396 0.44 14.89 5.69
C ARG A 396 0.61 14.15 7.01
N THR A 397 1.85 14.02 7.47
CA THR A 397 2.15 13.60 8.84
C THR A 397 3.08 14.58 9.55
N ARG A 398 2.97 14.67 10.88
CA ARG A 398 3.92 15.38 11.74
C ARG A 398 4.25 14.60 13.02
N ASN A 399 5.53 14.50 13.39
CA ASN A 399 6.02 13.85 14.61
C ASN A 399 5.66 12.34 14.74
N VAL A 400 5.46 11.68 13.60
CA VAL A 400 5.16 10.25 13.52
C VAL A 400 6.45 9.43 13.46
N ARG A 401 6.38 8.10 13.67
CA ARG A 401 7.51 7.21 13.37
C ARG A 401 7.49 6.80 11.90
N HIS A 402 6.44 6.10 11.47
CA HIS A 402 6.30 5.66 10.09
C HIS A 402 5.16 6.42 9.42
N SER A 403 5.47 7.23 8.41
CA SER A 403 4.48 8.13 7.80
C SER A 403 3.62 7.43 6.77
N PHE A 404 4.23 6.93 5.70
CA PHE A 404 3.56 6.24 4.59
C PHE A 404 4.03 4.79 4.56
N VAL A 405 3.19 3.87 5.01
CA VAL A 405 3.66 2.54 5.40
C VAL A 405 2.70 1.43 4.97
N THR A 406 3.25 0.40 4.32
CA THR A 406 2.57 -0.88 4.18
C THR A 406 3.05 -1.87 5.23
N ASN A 407 2.21 -2.84 5.62
CA ASN A 407 2.59 -3.84 6.63
C ASN A 407 2.82 -5.23 6.01
N TYR A 408 3.20 -6.21 6.86
CA TYR A 408 3.45 -7.61 6.49
C TYR A 408 2.47 -8.09 5.43
N ARG A 409 2.94 -8.61 4.31
CA ARG A 409 2.12 -9.21 3.24
C ARG A 409 0.97 -8.33 2.73
N ALA A 410 1.09 -7.00 2.82
CA ALA A 410 0.15 -6.11 2.12
C ALA A 410 0.20 -6.39 0.61
N ARG A 411 -0.94 -6.31 -0.05
CA ARG A 411 -1.11 -6.70 -1.45
C ARG A 411 -1.29 -5.46 -2.31
N GLY A 412 -0.51 -5.35 -3.38
CA GLY A 412 -0.61 -4.28 -4.35
C GLY A 412 -1.69 -4.50 -5.43
N PRO A 413 -1.95 -3.49 -6.27
CA PRO A 413 -1.33 -2.16 -6.26
C PRO A 413 -1.73 -1.34 -5.04
N ASN A 414 -0.79 -0.60 -4.45
CA ASN A 414 -1.09 0.48 -3.51
C ASN A 414 -0.28 1.72 -3.90
N VAL A 415 -0.84 2.91 -3.67
CA VAL A 415 -0.21 4.17 -4.06
C VAL A 415 -0.25 5.16 -2.90
N PHE A 416 0.91 5.72 -2.59
CA PHE A 416 1.04 6.96 -1.82
C PHE A 416 1.46 8.06 -2.80
N LEU A 417 0.68 9.14 -2.90
CA LEU A 417 0.80 10.17 -3.92
C LEU A 417 0.84 11.56 -3.29
N ASP A 418 1.84 12.37 -3.64
CA ASP A 418 1.99 13.76 -3.20
C ASP A 418 1.90 13.92 -1.66
N GLY A 419 2.51 13.00 -0.93
CA GLY A 419 2.51 12.98 0.54
C GLY A 419 3.64 13.80 1.13
N VAL A 420 3.40 14.41 2.31
CA VAL A 420 4.42 15.16 3.06
C VAL A 420 4.56 14.62 4.49
N ALA A 421 5.77 14.25 4.88
CA ALA A 421 6.10 13.75 6.21
C ALA A 421 7.11 14.65 6.91
N GLU A 422 6.70 15.25 8.02
CA GLU A 422 7.50 16.20 8.78
C GLU A 422 7.89 15.68 10.16
N LEU A 423 9.11 16.00 10.59
CA LEU A 423 9.64 15.63 11.90
C LEU A 423 9.50 14.12 12.16
N SER A 424 9.72 13.31 11.12
CA SER A 424 9.65 11.85 11.20
C SER A 424 10.70 11.30 12.15
N HIS A 425 10.33 10.25 12.89
CA HIS A 425 11.23 9.54 13.81
C HIS A 425 11.63 8.15 13.29
N ASN A 426 11.21 7.80 12.08
CA ASN A 426 11.57 6.58 11.37
C ASN A 426 11.24 6.72 9.87
N ASP A 427 11.45 5.64 9.13
CA ASP A 427 11.31 5.61 7.69
C ASP A 427 9.85 5.51 7.19
N SER A 428 9.62 6.06 6.00
CA SER A 428 8.52 5.66 5.11
C SER A 428 8.96 4.52 4.20
N GLY A 429 8.00 3.71 3.75
CA GLY A 429 8.28 2.49 2.99
C GLY A 429 7.53 1.28 3.55
N PRO A 430 7.70 0.09 2.96
CA PRO A 430 7.13 -1.13 3.53
C PRO A 430 7.74 -1.41 4.90
N HIS A 431 6.93 -1.78 5.90
CA HIS A 431 7.38 -1.95 7.29
C HIS A 431 8.13 -3.27 7.54
N GLU A 432 7.57 -4.38 7.09
CA GLU A 432 8.06 -5.72 7.40
C GLU A 432 7.45 -6.79 6.48
N ARG A 433 8.07 -7.96 6.42
CA ARG A 433 7.51 -9.24 5.95
C ARG A 433 6.80 -9.18 4.59
N PHE A 434 7.54 -8.76 3.57
CA PHE A 434 7.22 -8.95 2.16
C PHE A 434 5.90 -8.34 1.68
N ALA A 435 5.70 -7.04 1.94
CA ALA A 435 4.64 -6.29 1.25
C ALA A 435 4.92 -6.20 -0.26
N ILE A 436 3.92 -6.43 -1.12
CA ILE A 436 4.09 -6.47 -2.57
C ILE A 436 3.42 -5.28 -3.26
N GLY A 437 4.06 -4.71 -4.27
CA GLY A 437 3.44 -3.78 -5.22
C GLY A 437 2.94 -2.47 -4.62
N SER A 438 3.85 -1.62 -4.14
CA SER A 438 3.52 -0.26 -3.71
C SER A 438 4.31 0.79 -4.49
N LEU A 439 3.62 1.84 -4.93
CA LEU A 439 4.20 3.03 -5.51
C LEU A 439 4.16 4.17 -4.49
N TYR A 440 5.31 4.79 -4.28
CA TYR A 440 5.47 6.05 -3.57
C TYR A 440 5.86 7.09 -4.62
N ASP A 441 4.95 8.01 -4.92
CA ASP A 441 5.05 8.96 -6.02
C ASP A 441 4.99 10.38 -5.47
N ASN A 442 6.06 11.15 -5.67
CA ASN A 442 6.22 12.51 -5.15
C ASN A 442 6.07 12.62 -3.62
N ILE A 443 6.65 11.67 -2.87
CA ILE A 443 6.68 11.76 -1.42
C ILE A 443 7.81 12.68 -0.97
N ARG A 444 7.51 13.62 -0.08
CA ARG A 444 8.48 14.41 0.67
C ARG A 444 8.64 13.84 2.07
N GLU A 445 9.82 13.30 2.37
CA GLU A 445 10.11 12.64 3.65
C GLU A 445 11.24 13.34 4.40
N SER A 446 10.95 13.80 5.62
CA SER A 446 11.91 14.50 6.49
C SER A 446 12.96 13.61 7.15
N LEU A 447 12.82 12.28 7.06
CA LEU A 447 13.83 11.33 7.53
C LEU A 447 14.26 10.37 6.43
N ASP A 448 13.84 9.11 6.45
CA ASP A 448 14.36 8.08 5.53
C ASP A 448 13.24 7.45 4.69
N MET A 449 13.56 7.00 3.49
CA MET A 449 12.70 6.11 2.69
C MET A 449 13.40 4.79 2.43
N ILE A 450 12.82 3.68 2.90
CA ILE A 450 13.55 2.41 3.02
C ILE A 450 12.70 1.23 2.54
N VAL A 451 13.27 0.49 1.59
CA VAL A 451 12.93 -0.91 1.30
C VAL A 451 14.20 -1.76 1.37
N GLN A 452 14.25 -2.64 2.37
CA GLN A 452 15.43 -3.48 2.63
C GLN A 452 15.10 -4.81 3.32
N ASP A 453 16.09 -5.69 3.44
CA ASP A 453 16.09 -6.75 4.45
C ASP A 453 16.32 -6.13 5.84
N ARG A 454 15.30 -6.20 6.70
CA ARG A 454 15.38 -5.73 8.08
C ARG A 454 15.82 -6.82 9.05
N GLY A 455 16.05 -8.05 8.60
CA GLY A 455 16.57 -9.16 9.40
C GLY A 455 15.82 -9.35 10.71
N ASP A 456 16.57 -9.32 11.83
CA ASP A 456 16.07 -9.55 13.18
C ASP A 456 15.37 -8.34 13.83
N HIS A 457 15.03 -7.28 13.09
CA HIS A 457 14.13 -6.24 13.61
C HIS A 457 12.80 -6.87 14.04
N GLY A 458 12.21 -6.29 15.11
CA GLY A 458 10.98 -6.79 15.72
C GLY A 458 11.07 -8.26 16.10
N THR A 459 10.26 -9.11 15.47
CA THR A 459 10.25 -10.57 15.71
C THR A 459 10.86 -11.37 14.56
N GLY A 460 11.59 -10.74 13.64
CA GLY A 460 12.03 -11.36 12.38
C GLY A 460 11.34 -10.72 11.18
N HIS A 461 11.50 -9.41 11.04
CA HIS A 461 10.88 -8.64 9.96
C HIS A 461 11.34 -9.09 8.58
N GLY A 462 12.61 -9.47 8.42
CA GLY A 462 13.19 -9.93 7.15
C GLY A 462 13.05 -8.93 6.00
N TRP A 463 12.98 -9.43 4.77
CA TRP A 463 12.66 -8.62 3.59
C TRP A 463 11.35 -7.87 3.78
N SER A 464 11.41 -6.55 3.70
CA SER A 464 10.27 -5.70 4.01
C SER A 464 9.26 -5.57 2.89
N GLY A 465 9.74 -5.45 1.65
CA GLY A 465 8.87 -5.33 0.50
C GLY A 465 9.53 -5.74 -0.80
N ALA A 466 8.66 -6.01 -1.77
CA ALA A 466 8.97 -6.45 -3.11
C ALA A 466 8.10 -5.66 -4.09
N GLN A 467 8.61 -5.38 -5.29
CA GLN A 467 7.95 -4.54 -6.27
C GLN A 467 7.59 -3.15 -5.72
N GLN A 468 8.49 -2.57 -4.91
CA GLN A 468 8.35 -1.23 -4.36
C GLN A 468 8.99 -0.21 -5.30
N VAL A 469 8.29 0.88 -5.59
CA VAL A 469 8.78 1.94 -6.47
C VAL A 469 8.76 3.27 -5.73
N PHE A 470 9.92 3.88 -5.54
CA PHE A 470 10.05 5.29 -5.15
C PHE A 470 10.25 6.11 -6.42
N TRP A 471 9.26 6.95 -6.76
CA TRP A 471 9.23 7.74 -7.99
C TRP A 471 9.23 9.23 -7.64
N ASN A 472 10.24 9.96 -8.10
CA ASN A 472 10.37 11.41 -7.87
C ASN A 472 10.18 11.84 -6.40
N CYS A 473 10.65 11.03 -5.45
CA CYS A 473 10.56 11.37 -4.04
C CYS A 473 11.69 12.32 -3.61
N GLU A 474 11.43 13.20 -2.65
CA GLU A 474 12.42 14.06 -2.01
C GLU A 474 12.62 13.62 -0.56
N VAL A 475 13.83 13.21 -0.19
CA VAL A 475 14.13 12.60 1.11
C VAL A 475 15.29 13.32 1.77
N ALA A 476 15.07 13.88 2.96
CA ALA A 476 16.09 14.66 3.67
C ALA A 476 17.22 13.79 4.26
N GLY A 477 16.90 12.55 4.63
CA GLY A 477 17.84 11.55 5.11
C GLY A 477 18.20 10.55 4.02
N SER A 478 18.04 9.27 4.30
CA SER A 478 18.57 8.18 3.47
C SER A 478 17.51 7.53 2.61
N ILE A 479 17.88 7.20 1.37
CA ILE A 479 17.15 6.30 0.50
C ILE A 479 17.86 4.95 0.47
N ILE A 480 17.17 3.88 0.86
CA ILE A 480 17.68 2.51 0.78
C ILE A 480 16.76 1.69 -0.11
N VAL A 481 17.35 1.08 -1.14
CA VAL A 481 16.66 0.18 -2.07
C VAL A 481 17.49 -1.09 -2.25
N GLN A 482 17.07 -2.17 -1.60
CA GLN A 482 17.64 -3.50 -1.78
C GLN A 482 16.71 -4.39 -2.61
N LYS A 483 17.30 -5.36 -3.30
CA LYS A 483 16.63 -6.32 -4.18
C LYS A 483 16.50 -7.68 -3.48
N PRO A 484 15.28 -8.13 -3.13
CA PRO A 484 15.04 -9.50 -2.68
C PRO A 484 15.33 -10.50 -3.80
N PRO A 485 15.72 -11.77 -3.49
CA PRO A 485 16.11 -12.75 -4.51
C PRO A 485 15.11 -12.98 -5.66
N THR A 486 13.81 -12.95 -5.37
CA THR A 486 12.73 -13.24 -6.34
C THR A 486 11.93 -11.99 -6.75
N ALA A 487 12.51 -10.80 -6.55
CA ALA A 487 11.81 -9.54 -6.79
C ALA A 487 12.75 -8.43 -7.26
N GLN A 488 12.18 -7.27 -7.54
CA GLN A 488 12.91 -6.04 -7.81
C GLN A 488 12.26 -4.87 -7.07
N ASN A 489 13.07 -3.91 -6.63
CA ASN A 489 12.64 -2.64 -6.06
C ASN A 489 13.36 -1.50 -6.78
N TRP A 490 12.75 -0.32 -6.83
CA TRP A 490 13.23 0.82 -7.61
C TRP A 490 13.24 2.11 -6.78
N ALA A 491 14.26 2.94 -7.01
CA ALA A 491 14.18 4.39 -6.81
C ALA A 491 14.55 5.09 -8.12
N ILE A 492 13.59 5.82 -8.68
CA ILE A 492 13.74 6.49 -9.97
C ILE A 492 13.46 7.97 -9.77
N GLY A 493 14.40 8.80 -10.20
CA GLY A 493 14.32 10.25 -10.12
C GLY A 493 14.23 10.82 -8.71
N SER A 494 14.56 10.03 -7.68
CA SER A 494 14.42 10.47 -6.28
C SER A 494 15.68 11.21 -5.81
N ILE A 495 15.48 12.21 -4.96
CA ILE A 495 16.53 13.08 -4.41
C ILE A 495 16.73 12.73 -2.95
N GLY A 496 17.96 12.43 -2.54
CA GLY A 496 18.29 12.07 -1.16
C GLY A 496 19.57 11.26 -1.05
N LYS A 497 20.00 10.97 0.19
CA LYS A 497 21.27 10.26 0.39
C LYS A 497 21.10 8.75 0.21
N TYR A 498 21.65 8.18 -0.85
CA TYR A 498 21.60 6.73 -1.04
C TYR A 498 22.52 5.97 -0.07
N SER A 499 22.01 4.85 0.47
CA SER A 499 22.74 3.97 1.40
C SER A 499 22.52 2.49 1.06
N ASP A 500 23.50 1.65 1.39
CA ASP A 500 23.42 0.19 1.21
C ASP A 500 22.50 -0.49 2.23
N GLY A 501 22.03 0.24 3.24
CA GLY A 501 21.13 -0.27 4.26
C GLY A 501 21.82 -1.10 5.34
N ARG A 502 21.01 -1.87 6.07
CA ARG A 502 21.42 -2.60 7.26
C ARG A 502 22.39 -3.73 6.97
N TYR A 503 22.18 -4.42 5.86
CA TYR A 503 22.97 -5.55 5.38
C TYR A 503 23.57 -5.15 4.02
N PRO A 504 24.78 -4.56 4.00
CA PRO A 504 25.38 -4.04 2.77
C PRO A 504 25.73 -5.09 1.71
N ASP A 505 25.76 -6.36 2.10
CA ASP A 505 25.94 -7.52 1.22
C ASP A 505 24.67 -7.87 0.41
N ARG A 506 23.51 -7.30 0.77
CA ARG A 506 22.28 -7.51 0.01
C ARG A 506 22.38 -6.84 -1.35
N PRO A 507 21.96 -7.51 -2.44
CA PRO A 507 21.94 -6.91 -3.75
C PRO A 507 21.14 -5.61 -3.74
N ARG A 508 21.67 -4.60 -4.43
CA ARG A 508 20.98 -3.32 -4.58
C ARG A 508 19.82 -3.46 -5.58
N GLY A 509 18.72 -2.75 -5.32
CA GLY A 509 17.67 -2.55 -6.31
C GLY A 509 18.09 -1.60 -7.41
N VAL A 510 17.17 -1.30 -8.32
CA VAL A 510 17.43 -0.35 -9.41
C VAL A 510 17.39 1.07 -8.87
N ILE A 511 18.44 1.83 -9.16
CA ILE A 511 18.50 3.27 -8.92
C ILE A 511 18.75 3.94 -10.26
N GLU A 512 17.84 4.80 -10.68
CA GLU A 512 17.93 5.54 -11.96
C GLU A 512 17.74 7.03 -11.69
N SER A 513 18.57 7.85 -12.33
CA SER A 513 18.58 9.31 -12.15
C SER A 513 18.59 9.75 -10.68
N PRO A 514 19.54 9.26 -9.84
CA PRO A 514 19.62 9.73 -8.46
C PRO A 514 19.87 11.25 -8.42
N ASP A 515 19.28 11.92 -7.44
CA ASP A 515 19.40 13.37 -7.22
C ASP A 515 18.84 14.25 -8.35
N ALA A 516 17.99 13.71 -9.24
CA ALA A 516 17.30 14.48 -10.27
C ALA A 516 15.94 13.86 -10.64
N HIS A 517 14.86 14.64 -10.53
CA HIS A 517 13.53 14.22 -10.98
C HIS A 517 13.50 13.86 -12.48
N VAL A 518 12.66 12.88 -12.83
CA VAL A 518 12.44 12.42 -14.20
C VAL A 518 11.02 12.74 -14.69
N GLN A 519 10.82 12.63 -16.00
CA GLN A 519 9.48 12.60 -16.60
C GLN A 519 8.99 11.15 -16.80
N PRO A 520 7.68 10.87 -16.65
CA PRO A 520 6.64 11.80 -16.21
C PRO A 520 6.82 12.25 -14.75
N ALA A 521 6.33 13.45 -14.44
CA ALA A 521 6.38 13.98 -13.06
C ALA A 521 5.70 13.05 -12.03
N SER A 522 4.66 12.32 -12.44
CA SER A 522 4.04 11.26 -11.64
C SER A 522 3.80 10.02 -12.50
N LEU A 523 4.32 8.88 -12.04
CA LEU A 523 4.09 7.60 -12.69
C LEU A 523 2.64 7.15 -12.54
N TYR A 524 2.03 7.31 -11.36
CA TYR A 524 0.63 6.94 -11.14
C TYR A 524 -0.29 7.69 -12.09
N ARG A 525 -0.11 9.01 -12.21
CA ARG A 525 -0.97 9.85 -13.07
C ARG A 525 -0.78 9.53 -14.54
N ALA A 526 0.44 9.27 -14.99
CA ALA A 526 0.69 8.86 -16.37
C ALA A 526 0.06 7.48 -16.67
N GLN A 527 0.24 6.49 -15.79
CA GLN A 527 -0.41 5.17 -15.92
C GLN A 527 -1.93 5.28 -15.92
N LEU A 528 -2.49 6.16 -15.08
CA LEU A 528 -3.91 6.43 -15.02
C LEU A 528 -4.43 7.05 -16.32
N ALA A 529 -3.73 8.04 -16.87
CA ALA A 529 -4.08 8.65 -18.15
C ALA A 529 -4.11 7.61 -19.27
N GLU A 530 -3.06 6.79 -19.40
CA GLU A 530 -3.03 5.71 -20.40
C GLU A 530 -4.18 4.72 -20.24
N ARG A 531 -4.49 4.30 -19.01
CA ARG A 531 -5.59 3.36 -18.75
C ARG A 531 -6.95 3.95 -19.14
N LEU A 532 -7.16 5.24 -18.89
CA LEU A 532 -8.40 5.94 -19.21
C LEU A 532 -8.49 6.34 -20.69
N GLY A 533 -7.42 6.14 -21.48
CA GLY A 533 -7.34 6.60 -22.86
C GLY A 533 -7.33 8.13 -22.96
N ALA A 534 -6.82 8.81 -21.94
CA ALA A 534 -6.59 10.25 -21.99
C ALA A 534 -5.26 10.52 -22.69
N ASP A 535 -5.29 11.40 -23.69
CA ASP A 535 -4.12 11.87 -24.44
C ASP A 535 -3.20 12.78 -23.62
#